data_AF-A0A3B9P406-F1
#
_entry.id   AF-A0A3B9P406-F1
#
_cell.length_a   1.000
_cell.length_b   1.000
_cell.length_c   1.000
_cell.angle_alpha   90.00
_cell.angle_beta   90.00
_cell.angle_gamma   90.00
#
_symmetry.space_group_name_H-M   'P 1'
#
loop_
_entity.id
_entity.type
_entity.pdbx_description
1 polymer ?
#
loop_
_entity_poly.entity_id
_entity_poly.type
_entity_poly.pdbx_seq_one_letter_code
_entity_poly.pdbx_strand_id
1 'polypeptide(L)' 'FMTDAHNTLTANAPLYTINNPESVIEVYLDLDNDVVRELKCLNYNRCKEYSYPINEYLERYSHHPAGEAIKAELEAVHT' A
#
# COMPACT_ATOMS: atom_id res chain seq x y z
N PHE A 1 -0.31 9.83 -27.53
CA PHE A 1 0.31 8.56 -27.08
C PHE A 1 -0.08 8.36 -25.63
N MET A 2 -1.12 7.57 -25.39
CA MET A 2 -1.45 7.03 -24.08
C MET A 2 -1.02 5.56 -24.13
N THR A 3 -0.17 5.14 -23.21
CA THR A 3 0.18 3.74 -23.01
C THR A 3 -0.43 3.33 -21.68
N ASP A 4 -1.46 2.49 -21.79
CA ASP A 4 -2.09 1.74 -20.72
C ASP A 4 -1.20 0.59 -20.21
N ALA A 5 -1.63 0.08 -19.05
CA ALA A 5 -1.42 -1.26 -18.49
C ALA A 5 -0.18 -1.50 -17.60
N HIS A 6 -0.38 -1.33 -16.29
CA HIS A 6 0.19 -2.25 -15.30
C HIS A 6 -0.83 -2.57 -14.19
N ASN A 7 -1.23 -3.85 -14.18
CA ASN A 7 -1.76 -4.62 -13.05
C ASN A 7 -2.90 -4.04 -12.20
N THR A 8 -4.10 -4.15 -12.73
CA THR A 8 -5.30 -4.38 -11.92
C THR A 8 -5.43 -5.89 -11.71
N LEU A 9 -5.58 -6.36 -10.46
CA LEU A 9 -6.56 -7.41 -10.11
C LEU A 9 -6.70 -7.75 -8.60
N THR A 10 -5.94 -7.16 -7.67
CA THR A 10 -6.21 -7.34 -6.21
C THR A 10 -6.07 -6.07 -5.34
N ALA A 11 -6.10 -4.86 -5.91
CA ALA A 11 -5.94 -3.61 -5.16
C ALA A 11 -6.82 -2.46 -5.71
N ASN A 12 -8.15 -2.57 -5.66
CA ASN A 12 -9.02 -1.50 -6.16
C ASN A 12 -9.18 -0.32 -5.19
N ALA A 13 -8.80 -0.49 -3.92
CA ALA A 13 -8.80 0.56 -2.91
C ALA A 13 -7.61 0.39 -1.96
N PRO A 14 -7.07 1.47 -1.39
CA PRO A 14 -6.07 1.36 -0.35
C PRO A 14 -6.68 0.70 0.89
N LEU A 15 -5.92 -0.20 1.52
CA LEU A 15 -6.28 -0.75 2.83
C LEU A 15 -6.15 0.30 3.93
N TYR A 16 -5.24 1.26 3.73
CA TYR A 16 -5.06 2.36 4.66
C TYR A 16 -4.61 3.64 3.96
N THR A 17 -5.06 4.78 4.46
CA THR A 17 -4.64 6.10 3.98
C THR A 17 -4.07 6.92 5.14
N ILE A 18 -2.80 7.32 5.01
CA ILE A 18 -2.12 8.21 5.96
C ILE A 18 -2.20 9.63 5.40
N ASN A 19 -2.90 10.51 6.13
CA ASN A 19 -3.02 11.92 5.79
C ASN A 19 -2.00 12.73 6.60
N ASN A 20 -0.98 13.25 5.93
CA ASN A 20 0.00 14.16 6.50
C ASN A 20 -0.24 15.59 5.98
N PRO A 21 0.26 16.64 6.67
CA PRO A 21 0.05 18.03 6.24
C PRO A 21 0.49 18.34 4.79
N GLU A 22 1.51 17.64 4.28
CA GLU A 22 2.07 17.87 2.95
C GLU A 22 2.00 16.66 1.99
N SER A 23 1.38 15.57 2.43
CA SER A 23 1.27 14.38 1.59
C SER A 23 0.15 13.45 2.03
N VAL A 24 -0.38 12.71 1.07
CA VAL A 24 -1.22 11.54 1.30
C VAL A 24 -0.41 10.31 0.94
N ILE A 25 -0.45 9.30 1.81
CA ILE A 25 0.15 8.00 1.53
C ILE A 25 -0.98 6.97 1.53
N GLU A 26 -1.13 6.27 0.42
CA GLU A 26 -2.06 5.17 0.28
C GLU A 26 -1.30 3.86 0.32
N VAL A 27 -1.77 2.92 1.15
CA VAL A 27 -1.12 1.63 1.40
C VAL A 27 -2.00 0.53 0.81
N TYR A 28 -1.39 -0.30 -0.03
CA TYR A 28 -2.03 -1.39 -0.74
C TYR A 28 -1.33 -2.71 -0.42
N LEU A 29 -2.11 -3.78 -0.30
CA LEU A 29 -1.60 -5.14 -0.22
C LEU A 29 -1.69 -5.79 -1.60
N ASP A 30 -0.60 -6.37 -2.07
CA ASP A 30 -0.53 -7.13 -3.31
C ASP A 30 -0.08 -8.56 -2.97
N LEU A 31 -1.06 -9.44 -2.78
CA LEU A 31 -0.84 -10.84 -2.43
C LEU A 31 -0.25 -11.64 -3.57
N ASP A 32 -0.55 -11.26 -4.82
CA ASP A 32 -0.05 -11.97 -6.01
C ASP A 32 1.47 -11.82 -6.15
N ASN A 33 2.01 -10.69 -5.69
CA ASN A 33 3.43 -10.37 -5.74
C ASN A 33 4.13 -10.40 -4.37
N ASP A 34 3.43 -10.74 -3.28
CA ASP A 34 3.93 -10.78 -1.91
C ASP A 34 4.56 -9.45 -1.42
N VAL A 35 3.92 -8.33 -1.79
CA VAL A 35 4.40 -6.98 -1.46
C VAL A 35 3.32 -6.07 -0.88
N VAL A 36 3.76 -5.09 -0.10
CA VAL A 36 3.00 -3.89 0.26
C VAL A 36 3.47 -2.74 -0.63
N ARG A 37 2.53 -2.07 -1.30
CA ARG A 37 2.79 -0.89 -2.12
C ARG A 37 2.33 0.36 -1.40
N GLU A 38 3.20 1.37 -1.33
CA GLU A 38 2.88 2.70 -0.81
C GLU A 38 2.90 3.72 -1.94
N LEU A 39 1.76 4.33 -2.23
CA LEU A 39 1.67 5.48 -3.14
C LEU A 39 1.70 6.76 -2.31
N LYS A 40 2.84 7.45 -2.33
CA LYS A 40 3.00 8.75 -1.65
C LYS A 40 2.81 9.88 -2.65
N CYS A 41 1.75 10.66 -2.47
CA CYS A 41 1.48 11.87 -3.24
C CYS A 41 1.75 13.11 -2.39
N LEU A 42 2.68 13.95 -2.83
CA LEU A 42 2.96 15.25 -2.24
C LEU A 42 1.95 16.30 -2.71
N ASN A 43 1.85 17.39 -1.97
CA ASN A 43 1.28 18.64 -2.47
C ASN A 43 1.90 18.98 -3.84
N TYR A 44 1.07 19.52 -4.75
CA TYR A 44 1.43 19.82 -6.15
C TYR A 44 1.59 18.58 -7.07
N ASN A 45 0.81 17.52 -6.81
CA ASN A 45 0.61 16.38 -7.70
C ASN A 45 1.87 15.58 -8.07
N ARG A 46 2.90 15.58 -7.20
CA ARG A 46 4.07 14.72 -7.36
C ARG A 46 3.86 13.45 -6.56
N CYS A 47 3.63 12.33 -7.25
CA CYS A 47 3.47 11.02 -6.63
C CYS A 47 4.67 10.13 -6.87
N LYS A 48 4.98 9.28 -5.90
CA LYS A 48 5.99 8.22 -6.01
C LYS A 48 5.47 6.95 -5.34
N GLU A 49 5.64 5.84 -6.04
CA GLU A 49 5.34 4.51 -5.52
C GLU A 49 6.59 3.88 -4.90
N TYR A 50 6.39 3.20 -3.78
CA TYR A 50 7.36 2.35 -3.11
C TYR A 50 6.75 0.97 -2.95
N SER A 51 7.59 -0.07 -3.04
CA SER A 51 7.17 -1.45 -2.87
C SER A 51 8.11 -2.15 -1.90
N TYR A 52 7.55 -2.89 -0.97
CA TYR A 52 8.26 -3.59 0.10
C TYR A 52 7.74 -5.02 0.19
N PRO A 53 8.60 -6.03 0.39
CA PRO A 53 8.15 -7.35 0.81
C PRO A 53 7.25 -7.26 2.05
N ILE A 54 6.19 -8.06 2.12
CA ILE A 54 5.20 -7.99 3.21
C ILE A 54 5.86 -8.14 4.58
N ASN A 55 6.79 -9.08 4.72
CA ASN A 55 7.52 -9.31 5.96
C ASN A 55 8.33 -8.08 6.40
N GLU A 56 9.10 -7.47 5.49
CA GLU A 56 9.89 -6.26 5.75
C GLU A 56 8.99 -5.08 6.16
N TYR A 57 7.83 -4.95 5.50
CA TYR A 57 6.85 -3.93 5.85
C TYR A 57 6.34 -4.12 7.28
N LEU A 58 5.92 -5.34 7.62
CA LEU A 58 5.38 -5.64 8.95
C LEU A 58 6.42 -5.56 10.06
N GLU A 59 7.68 -5.93 9.81
CA GLU A 59 8.77 -5.72 10.76
C GLU A 59 8.91 -4.24 11.15
N ARG A 60 8.76 -3.34 10.17
CA ARG A 60 8.89 -1.90 10.38
C ARG A 60 7.63 -1.23 10.90
N TYR A 61 6.46 -1.63 10.42
CA TYR A 61 5.22 -0.88 10.57
C TYR A 61 4.11 -1.63 11.30
N SER A 62 4.37 -2.81 11.86
CA SER A 62 3.36 -3.57 12.61
C SER A 62 2.78 -2.87 13.84
N HIS A 63 3.46 -1.84 14.35
CA HIS A 63 2.99 -0.99 15.45
C HIS A 63 2.19 0.23 14.96
N HIS A 64 2.14 0.46 13.66
CA HIS A 64 1.42 1.56 13.04
C HIS A 64 0.08 1.05 12.49
N PRO A 65 -1.01 1.84 12.53
CA PRO A 65 -2.33 1.42 12.03
C PRO A 65 -2.33 0.85 10.60
N ALA A 66 -1.46 1.36 9.73
CA ALA A 66 -1.28 0.80 8.39
C ALA A 66 -0.77 -0.65 8.40
N GLY A 67 0.22 -0.97 9.25
CA GLY A 67 0.70 -2.34 9.38
C GLY A 67 -0.28 -3.25 10.11
N GLU A 68 -1.09 -2.74 11.04
CA GLU A 68 -2.20 -3.47 11.65
C GLU A 68 -3.27 -3.83 10.61
N ALA A 69 -3.62 -2.89 9.71
CA ALA A 69 -4.55 -3.15 8.62
C ALA A 69 -4.03 -4.24 7.66
N ILE A 70 -2.73 -4.21 7.31
CA ILE A 70 -2.11 -5.27 6.50
C ILE A 70 -2.19 -6.63 7.20
N LYS A 71 -1.87 -6.70 8.50
CA LYS A 71 -1.99 -7.94 9.27
C LYS A 71 -3.43 -8.47 9.29
N ALA A 72 -4.40 -7.62 9.56
CA ALA A 72 -5.80 -8.00 9.62
C ALA A 72 -6.29 -8.56 8.28
N GLU A 73 -5.92 -7.92 7.16
CA GLU A 73 -6.26 -8.41 5.82
C GLU A 73 -5.60 -9.77 5.53
N LEU A 74 -4.31 -9.93 5.88
CA LEU A 74 -3.61 -11.20 5.72
C LEU A 74 -4.27 -12.32 6.52
N GLU A 75 -4.67 -12.06 7.77
CA GLU A 75 -5.38 -13.03 8.61
C GLU A 75 -6.76 -13.38 8.03
N ALA A 76 -7.50 -12.39 7.51
CA ALA A 76 -8.81 -12.59 6.90
C ALA A 76 -8.77 -13.45 5.64
N VAL A 77 -7.72 -13.33 4.82
CA VAL A 77 -7.56 -14.13 3.59
C VAL A 77 -7.24 -15.60 3.86
N HIS A 78 -6.66 -15.91 5.03
CA HIS A 78 -6.30 -17.27 5.42
C HIS A 78 -7.39 -18.00 6.23
N THR A 79 -8.57 -17.38 6.42
CA THR A 79 -9.70 -17.93 7.17
C THR A 79 -10.82 -18.40 6.24
#